data_AF-M7T0Q5-F1
#
_entry.id   AF-M7T0Q5-F1
#
_cell.length_a   1.000
_cell.length_b   1.000
_cell.length_c   1.000
_cell.angle_alpha   90.00
_cell.angle_beta   90.00
_cell.angle_gamma   90.00
#
_symmetry.space_group_name_H-M   'P 1'
#
loop_
_entity.id
_entity.type
_entity.pdbx_description
1 polymer ?
#
loop_
_entity_poly.entity_id
_entity_poly.type
_entity_poly.pdbx_seq_one_letter_code
_entity_poly.pdbx_strand_id
1 'polypeptide(L)'
;MLAEKLAQLHGAGLATLLGSIICLLLVLDAGGSKYPWNNGRIIALPMIAFVLMICFITVQIVWSKTATVTPRIFVQRSIMVTFFAMFAGGATVMSTLYYLPISFQSVKGVSAVESGIRLLPTIIGQAAGSLTGGIGIQKV
;
A
#
# COMPACT_ATOMS: atom_id res chain seq x y z
N MET A 1 -15.77 -17.23 21.74
CA MET A 1 -16.21 -16.23 20.74
C MET A 1 -15.11 -15.25 20.27
N LEU A 2 -14.66 -14.24 21.04
CA LEU A 2 -13.58 -13.31 20.58
C LEU A 2 -12.20 -13.99 20.47
N ALA A 3 -11.83 -14.82 21.45
CA ALA A 3 -10.58 -15.58 21.43
C ALA A 3 -10.53 -16.63 20.30
N GLU A 4 -11.67 -17.26 19.96
CA GLU A 4 -11.78 -18.16 18.79
C GLU A 4 -11.67 -17.40 17.47
N LYS A 5 -12.24 -16.19 17.36
CA LYS A 5 -12.07 -15.33 16.18
C LYS A 5 -10.62 -14.88 16.00
N LEU A 6 -9.92 -14.60 17.10
CA LEU A 6 -8.48 -14.31 17.11
C LEU A 6 -7.62 -15.54 16.84
N ALA A 7 -8.05 -16.75 17.24
CA ALA A 7 -7.37 -18.00 16.90
C ALA A 7 -7.61 -18.42 15.43
N GLN A 8 -8.77 -18.10 14.86
CA GLN A 8 -9.06 -18.23 13.42
C GLN A 8 -8.22 -17.25 12.59
N LEU A 9 -7.90 -16.09 13.17
CA LEU A 9 -6.97 -15.13 12.60
C LEU A 9 -5.54 -15.60 12.92
N HIS A 10 -4.96 -16.49 12.10
CA HIS A 10 -3.60 -16.98 12.33
C HIS A 10 -2.59 -15.82 12.52
N GLY A 11 -2.32 -15.48 13.78
CA GLY A 11 -1.47 -14.34 14.14
C GLY A 11 -0.06 -14.50 13.58
N ALA A 12 0.44 -15.72 13.47
CA ALA A 12 1.73 -16.02 12.85
C ALA A 12 1.76 -15.69 11.34
N GLY A 13 0.70 -16.04 10.60
CA GLY A 13 0.59 -15.73 9.17
C GLY A 13 0.43 -14.22 8.92
N LEU A 14 -0.37 -13.54 9.74
CA LEU A 14 -0.51 -12.09 9.66
C LEU A 14 0.77 -11.35 10.07
N ALA A 15 1.44 -11.78 11.14
CA ALA A 15 2.67 -11.15 11.62
C ALA A 15 3.82 -11.30 10.60
N THR A 16 3.94 -12.46 9.95
CA THR A 16 4.95 -12.69 8.91
C THR A 16 4.67 -11.87 7.65
N LEU A 17 3.42 -11.79 7.22
CA LEU A 17 3.01 -10.95 6.08
C LEU A 17 3.22 -9.46 6.34
N LEU A 18 2.68 -8.96 7.46
CA LEU A 18 2.83 -7.56 7.84
C LEU A 18 4.30 -7.20 8.08
N GLY A 19 5.06 -8.07 8.74
CA GLY A 19 6.50 -7.89 8.94
C GLY A 19 7.24 -7.77 7.61
N SER A 20 6.96 -8.65 6.64
CA SER A 20 7.55 -8.56 5.30
C SER A 20 7.20 -7.25 4.60
N ILE A 21 5.93 -6.84 4.63
CA ILE A 21 5.46 -5.60 4.00
C ILE A 21 6.13 -4.37 4.65
N ILE A 22 6.18 -4.32 5.98
CA ILE A 22 6.80 -3.22 6.72
C ILE A 22 8.29 -3.14 6.41
N CYS A 23 9.01 -4.27 6.37
CA CYS A 23 10.42 -4.29 6.00
C CYS A 23 10.65 -3.74 4.58
N LEU A 24 9.82 -4.11 3.61
CA LEU A 24 9.90 -3.56 2.25
C LEU A 24 9.59 -2.06 2.22
N LEU A 25 8.52 -1.62 2.88
CA LEU A 25 8.15 -0.21 2.92
C LEU A 25 9.24 0.65 3.57
N LEU A 26 9.88 0.18 4.64
CA LEU A 26 10.98 0.89 5.28
C LEU A 26 12.20 1.05 4.37
N VAL A 27 12.48 0.06 3.52
CA VAL A 27 13.56 0.15 2.52
C VAL A 27 13.21 1.18 1.47
N LEU A 28 11.97 1.19 0.97
CA LEU A 28 11.55 2.13 -0.06
C LEU A 28 11.47 3.57 0.46
N ASP A 29 11.04 3.77 1.70
CA ASP A 29 10.91 5.09 2.32
C ASP A 29 12.28 5.66 2.74
N ALA A 30 13.11 4.85 3.40
CA ALA A 30 14.40 5.31 3.93
C ALA A 30 15.56 5.16 2.93
N GLY A 31 15.40 4.32 1.91
CA GLY A 31 16.38 4.09 0.85
C GLY A 31 16.53 5.32 -0.05
N GLY A 32 17.74 5.85 -0.12
CA GLY A 32 18.05 7.03 -0.94
C GLY A 32 17.69 8.38 -0.30
N SER A 33 16.74 8.41 0.63
CA SER A 33 16.39 9.63 1.38
C SER A 33 17.21 9.77 2.67
N LYS A 34 17.11 8.78 3.58
CA LYS A 34 17.74 8.82 4.90
C LYS A 34 19.04 8.02 4.97
N TYR A 35 19.10 6.91 4.24
CA TYR A 35 20.30 6.08 4.14
C TYR A 35 20.67 5.87 2.67
N PRO A 36 21.97 5.96 2.30
CA PRO A 36 22.39 5.62 0.96
C PRO A 36 22.07 4.15 0.67
N TRP A 37 21.72 3.85 -0.58
CA TRP A 37 21.37 2.49 -1.02
C TRP A 37 22.46 1.44 -0.74
N ASN A 38 23.72 1.89 -0.67
CA ASN A 38 24.87 1.03 -0.35
C ASN A 38 25.04 0.77 1.17
N ASN A 39 24.14 1.25 2.02
CA ASN A 39 24.20 0.96 3.45
C ASN A 39 23.80 -0.51 3.67
N GLY A 40 24.62 -1.27 4.41
CA GLY A 40 24.35 -2.67 4.73
C GLY A 40 22.97 -2.91 5.35
N ARG A 41 22.40 -1.94 6.08
CA ARG A 41 21.02 -2.02 6.58
C ARG A 41 19.98 -2.05 5.46
N ILE A 42 20.11 -1.16 4.48
CA ILE A 42 19.19 -1.06 3.33
C ILE A 42 19.27 -2.31 2.44
N ILE A 43 20.43 -2.98 2.40
CA ILE A 43 20.61 -4.25 1.68
C ILE A 43 20.13 -5.46 2.49
N ALA A 44 20.22 -5.42 3.83
CA ALA A 44 19.79 -6.50 4.71
C ALA A 44 18.26 -6.58 4.88
N LEU A 45 17.56 -5.43 4.93
CA LEU A 45 16.11 -5.40 5.11
C LEU A 45 15.32 -6.14 4.00
N PRO A 46 15.67 -6.04 2.69
CA PRO A 46 15.06 -6.83 1.62
C PRO A 46 15.25 -8.33 1.82
N MET A 47 16.42 -8.75 2.30
CA MET A 47 16.69 -10.16 2.59
C MET A 47 15.81 -10.67 3.74
N ILE A 48 15.65 -9.87 4.79
CA ILE A 48 14.73 -10.18 5.91
C ILE A 48 13.29 -10.27 5.39
N ALA A 49 12.84 -9.31 4.58
CA ALA A 49 11.51 -9.36 3.98
C ALA A 49 11.31 -10.63 3.14
N PHE A 50 12.30 -11.01 2.34
CA PHE A 50 12.25 -12.23 1.52
C PHE A 50 12.11 -13.49 2.38
N VAL A 51 12.88 -13.59 3.47
CA VAL A 51 12.78 -14.71 4.43
C VAL A 51 11.41 -14.74 5.10
N LEU A 52 10.88 -13.59 5.53
CA LEU A 52 9.54 -13.49 6.12
C LEU A 52 8.45 -13.87 5.11
N MET A 53 8.62 -13.53 3.84
CA MET A 53 7.68 -13.90 2.78
C MET A 53 7.70 -15.40 2.49
N ILE A 54 8.88 -16.04 2.47
CA ILE A 54 8.97 -17.51 2.37
C ILE A 54 8.27 -18.16 3.57
N CYS A 55 8.56 -17.68 4.78
CA CYS A 55 7.92 -18.17 6.00
C CYS A 55 6.39 -18.05 5.92
N PHE A 56 5.88 -16.91 5.43
CA PHE A 56 4.46 -16.71 5.17
C PHE A 56 3.89 -17.75 4.20
N ILE A 57 4.54 -17.99 3.06
CA ILE A 57 4.11 -18.99 2.07
C ILE A 57 4.07 -20.39 2.70
N THR A 58 5.11 -20.76 3.46
CA THR A 58 5.15 -22.04 4.16
C THR A 58 3.99 -22.17 5.15
N VAL A 59 3.72 -21.14 5.95
CA VAL A 59 2.59 -21.12 6.90
C VAL A 59 1.25 -21.27 6.17
N GLN A 60 1.05 -20.59 5.02
CA GLN A 60 -0.19 -20.72 4.24
C GLN A 60 -0.38 -22.13 3.64
N ILE A 61 0.70 -22.78 3.18
CA ILE A 61 0.62 -24.14 2.61
C ILE A 61 0.36 -25.18 3.71
N VAL A 62 1.08 -25.10 4.83
CA VAL A 62 0.97 -26.07 5.93
C VAL A 62 -0.39 -25.95 6.63
N TRP A 63 -0.91 -24.73 6.79
CA TRP A 63 -2.17 -24.46 7.48
C TRP A 63 -3.33 -24.18 6.51
N SER A 64 -3.33 -24.82 5.34
CA SER A 64 -4.29 -24.60 4.25
C SER A 64 -5.77 -24.73 4.62
N LYS A 65 -6.12 -25.44 5.71
CA LYS A 65 -7.52 -25.62 6.17
C LYS A 65 -8.07 -24.44 6.99
N THR A 66 -7.19 -23.61 7.56
CA THR A 66 -7.54 -22.41 8.33
C THR A 66 -6.78 -21.19 7.77
N ALA A 67 -6.36 -21.26 6.49
CA ALA A 67 -5.53 -20.24 5.86
C ALA A 67 -6.22 -18.86 5.91
N THR A 68 -5.50 -17.85 6.39
CA THR A 68 -5.98 -16.46 6.45
C THR A 68 -6.23 -15.90 5.06
N VAL A 69 -5.48 -16.37 4.05
CA VAL A 69 -5.68 -16.04 2.65
C VAL A 69 -5.63 -17.33 1.85
N THR A 70 -6.79 -17.85 1.45
CA THR A 70 -6.85 -19.03 0.59
C THR A 70 -6.09 -18.75 -0.71
N PRO A 71 -5.07 -19.54 -1.08
CA PRO A 71 -4.24 -19.27 -2.27
C PRO A 71 -5.03 -19.13 -3.57
N ARG A 72 -6.23 -19.73 -3.63
CA ARG A 72 -7.19 -19.64 -4.74
C ARG A 72 -7.63 -18.19 -5.05
N ILE A 73 -7.61 -17.31 -4.06
CA ILE A 73 -7.98 -15.89 -4.18
C ILE A 73 -7.02 -15.17 -5.14
N PHE A 74 -5.72 -15.47 -5.09
CA PHE A 74 -4.72 -14.84 -5.98
C PHE A 74 -4.87 -15.24 -7.45
N VAL A 75 -5.53 -16.36 -7.74
CA VAL A 75 -5.76 -16.84 -9.11
C VAL A 75 -7.04 -16.22 -9.71
N GLN A 76 -7.88 -15.58 -8.90
CA GLN A 76 -9.09 -14.93 -9.40
C GLN A 76 -8.74 -13.68 -10.20
N ARG A 77 -9.16 -13.65 -11.47
CA ARG A 77 -8.98 -12.51 -12.38
C ARG A 77 -9.44 -11.19 -11.75
N SER A 78 -10.58 -11.20 -11.05
CA SER A 78 -11.11 -10.01 -10.38
C SER A 78 -10.12 -9.43 -9.37
N ILE A 79 -9.40 -10.28 -8.64
CA ILE A 79 -8.47 -9.85 -7.59
C ILE A 79 -7.18 -9.33 -8.21
N MET A 80 -6.68 -9.99 -9.25
CA MET A 80 -5.52 -9.51 -10.00
C MET A 80 -5.80 -8.14 -10.67
N VAL A 81 -6.98 -7.97 -11.26
CA VAL A 81 -7.39 -6.70 -11.89
C VAL A 81 -7.56 -5.61 -10.82
N THR A 82 -8.23 -5.90 -9.70
CA THR A 82 -8.37 -4.93 -8.60
C THR A 82 -7.02 -4.55 -8.01
N PHE A 83 -6.10 -5.50 -7.84
CA PHE A 83 -4.75 -5.21 -7.36
C PHE A 83 -4.01 -4.24 -8.30
N PHE A 84 -4.04 -4.51 -9.61
CA PHE A 84 -3.42 -3.63 -10.60
C PHE A 84 -4.10 -2.25 -10.65
N ALA A 85 -5.44 -2.20 -10.55
CA ALA A 85 -6.20 -0.96 -10.50
C ALA A 85 -5.84 -0.12 -9.27
N MET A 86 -5.70 -0.75 -8.10
CA MET A 86 -5.26 -0.08 -6.87
C MET A 86 -3.83 0.43 -6.98
N PHE A 87 -2.92 -0.36 -7.55
CA PHE A 87 -1.54 0.05 -7.79
C PHE A 87 -1.45 1.25 -8.74
N ALA A 88 -2.08 1.16 -9.91
CA ALA A 88 -2.11 2.24 -10.90
C ALA A 88 -2.83 3.49 -10.38
N GLY A 89 -3.92 3.32 -9.63
CA GLY A 89 -4.63 4.39 -8.94
C GLY A 89 -3.73 5.12 -7.94
N GLY A 90 -3.04 4.38 -7.08
CA GLY A 90 -2.07 4.95 -6.13
C GLY A 90 -0.94 5.70 -6.82
N ALA A 91 -0.35 5.13 -7.87
CA ALA A 91 0.70 5.78 -8.66
C ALA A 91 0.20 7.09 -9.30
N THR A 92 -1.03 7.12 -9.81
CA THR A 92 -1.65 8.30 -10.42
C THR A 92 -1.89 9.40 -9.39
N VAL A 93 -2.40 9.04 -8.21
CA VAL A 93 -2.62 9.99 -7.10
C VAL A 93 -1.31 10.61 -6.66
N MET A 94 -0.27 9.80 -6.42
CA MET A 94 1.05 10.31 -6.03
C MET A 94 1.68 11.18 -7.11
N SER A 95 1.61 10.74 -8.38
CA SER A 95 2.14 11.52 -9.52
C SER A 95 1.44 12.87 -9.62
N THR A 96 0.12 12.92 -9.47
CA THR A 96 -0.65 14.17 -9.51
C THR A 96 -0.29 15.08 -8.35
N LEU A 97 -0.19 14.53 -7.12
CA LEU A 97 0.12 15.28 -5.91
C LEU A 97 1.49 15.98 -5.97
N TYR A 98 2.49 15.37 -6.59
CA TYR A 98 3.81 15.99 -6.75
C TYR A 98 3.91 16.84 -8.03
N TYR A 99 3.45 16.34 -9.17
CA TYR A 99 3.65 17.00 -10.45
C TYR A 99 2.84 18.29 -10.60
N LEU A 100 1.61 18.30 -10.08
CA LEU A 100 0.72 19.46 -10.21
C LEU A 100 1.25 20.71 -9.48
N PRO A 101 1.67 20.66 -8.20
CA PRO A 101 2.26 21.81 -7.55
C PRO A 101 3.61 22.21 -8.14
N ILE A 102 4.44 21.23 -8.53
CA ILE A 102 5.72 21.52 -9.18
C ILE A 102 5.49 22.25 -10.50
N SER A 103 4.52 21.82 -11.31
CA SER A 103 4.19 22.48 -12.58
C SER A 103 3.65 23.89 -12.38
N PHE A 104 2.87 24.15 -11.33
CA PHE A 104 2.43 25.50 -11.02
C PHE A 104 3.60 26.40 -10.61
N GLN A 105 4.51 25.88 -9.79
CA GLN A 105 5.68 26.64 -9.36
C GLN A 105 6.70 26.86 -10.50
N SER A 106 6.97 25.84 -11.31
CA SER A 106 8.02 25.88 -12.35
C SER A 106 7.56 26.49 -13.67
N VAL A 107 6.33 26.20 -14.12
CA VAL A 107 5.82 26.67 -15.43
C VAL A 107 5.07 27.99 -15.28
N LYS A 108 4.26 28.14 -14.22
CA LYS A 108 3.46 29.35 -14.00
C LYS A 108 4.13 30.36 -13.07
N GLY A 109 5.30 30.02 -12.50
CA GLY A 109 6.07 30.92 -11.62
C GLY A 109 5.34 31.35 -10.35
N VAL A 110 4.28 30.64 -9.94
CA VAL A 110 3.49 31.05 -8.77
C VAL A 110 4.18 30.65 -7.48
N SER A 111 3.95 31.43 -6.42
CA SER A 111 4.46 31.10 -5.08
C SER A 111 3.92 29.76 -4.57
N ALA A 112 4.63 29.13 -3.64
CA ALA A 112 4.22 27.88 -3.02
C ALA A 112 2.83 27.97 -2.36
N VAL A 113 2.50 29.13 -1.78
CA VAL A 113 1.19 29.39 -1.15
C VAL A 113 0.07 29.36 -2.19
N GLU A 114 0.26 30.03 -3.32
CA GLU A 114 -0.75 30.10 -4.37
C GLU A 114 -0.91 28.74 -5.09
N SER A 115 0.19 28.01 -5.28
CA SER A 115 0.15 26.62 -5.75
C SER A 115 -0.66 25.72 -4.82
N GLY A 116 -0.54 25.91 -3.50
CA GLY A 116 -1.32 25.18 -2.49
C GLY A 116 -2.82 25.48 -2.59
N ILE A 117 -3.19 26.76 -2.76
CA ILE A 117 -4.60 27.15 -2.95
C ILE A 117 -5.19 26.49 -4.20
N ARG A 118 -4.42 26.42 -5.29
CA ARG A 118 -4.84 25.78 -6.55
C ARG A 118 -4.97 24.25 -6.45
N LEU A 119 -4.41 23.62 -5.42
CA LEU A 119 -4.60 22.20 -5.14
C LEU A 119 -5.86 21.90 -4.34
N LEU A 120 -6.43 22.89 -3.64
CA LEU A 120 -7.63 22.69 -2.81
C LEU A 120 -8.80 22.06 -3.59
N PRO A 121 -9.15 22.51 -4.81
CA PRO A 121 -10.24 21.90 -5.57
C PRO A 121 -10.01 20.42 -5.86
N THR A 122 -8.77 20.02 -6.11
CA THR A 122 -8.41 18.62 -6.36
C THR A 122 -8.62 17.76 -5.12
N ILE A 123 -8.21 18.25 -3.95
CA ILE A 123 -8.36 17.54 -2.67
C ILE A 123 -9.85 17.45 -2.28
N ILE A 124 -10.58 18.56 -2.42
CA ILE A 124 -12.02 18.60 -2.12
C ILE A 124 -12.80 17.67 -3.06
N GLY A 125 -12.48 17.69 -4.37
CA GLY A 125 -13.08 16.79 -5.35
C GLY A 125 -12.82 15.32 -5.04
N GLN A 126 -11.59 15.00 -4.61
CA GLN A 126 -11.23 13.64 -4.19
C GLN A 126 -12.02 13.21 -2.94
N ALA A 127 -12.14 14.07 -1.92
CA ALA A 127 -12.91 13.80 -0.72
C ALA A 127 -14.41 13.59 -1.04
N ALA A 128 -14.99 14.47 -1.86
CA ALA A 128 -16.37 14.33 -2.31
C ALA A 128 -16.59 13.02 -3.08
N GLY A 129 -15.67 12.65 -3.97
CA GLY A 129 -15.72 11.37 -4.70
C GLY A 129 -15.64 10.15 -3.77
N SER A 130 -14.80 10.20 -2.73
CA SER A 130 -14.73 9.12 -1.73
C SER A 130 -16.03 8.98 -0.94
N LEU A 131 -16.67 10.10 -0.58
CA LEU A 131 -17.95 10.10 0.14
C LEU A 131 -19.08 9.54 -0.72
N THR A 132 -19.19 9.99 -1.98
CA THR A 132 -20.23 9.51 -2.89
C THR A 132 -20.04 8.02 -3.22
N GLY A 133 -18.80 7.57 -3.39
CA GLY A 133 -18.49 6.14 -3.53
C GLY A 133 -18.93 5.32 -2.31
N GLY A 134 -18.64 5.80 -1.10
CA GLY A 134 -19.06 5.15 0.14
C GLY A 134 -20.59 5.05 0.27
N ILE A 135 -21.29 6.15 0.01
CA ILE A 135 -22.76 6.19 0.03
C ILE A 135 -23.36 5.26 -1.04
N GLY A 136 -22.74 5.18 -2.22
CA GLY A 136 -23.17 4.29 -3.29
C GLY A 136 -23.11 2.81 -2.92
N ILE A 137 -22.06 2.40 -2.21
CA ILE A 137 -21.87 1.01 -1.75
C ILE A 137 -22.85 0.67 -0.61
N GLN A 138 -23.17 1.63 0.28
CA GLN A 138 -24.12 1.38 1.38
C GLN A 138 -25.54 1.04 0.92
N LYS A 139 -25.91 1.37 -0.32
CA LYS A 139 -27.25 1.11 -0.86
C LYS A 139 -27.39 -0.24 -1.59
N VAL A 140 -26.28 -0.95 -1.81
CA VAL A 140 -26.23 -2.27 -2.48
C VAL A 140 -26.09 -3.36 -1.43
#